data_AF-A0A968JRZ3-F1
#
_entry.id   AF-A0A968JRZ3-F1
#
_cell.length_a   1.000
_cell.length_b   1.000
_cell.length_c   1.000
_cell.angle_alpha   90.00
_cell.angle_beta   90.00
_cell.angle_gamma   90.00
#
_symmetry.space_group_name_H-M   'P 1'
#
loop_
_entity.id
_entity.type
_entity.pdbx_description
1 polymer ?
#
loop_
_entity_poly.entity_id
_entity_poly.type
_entity_poly.pdbx_seq_one_letter_code
_entity_poly.pdbx_strand_id
1 'polypeptide(L)'
;MYLHSESGYVNTPTNLRVTERANLDWADIDGDGLVDLFAAEHSFGEPWYHGGVYKNNGDGNFTKLDWPLFEKTNAGAFADFNMDGHMDYVGISVDSAGSFVYINQGDDTFEQTNGDVFGEYKFGIPYLEVIEYNNDGLPDIFITSNCDNPQTKRRGKGNCRYFHQQ
;
A
#
# COMPACT_ATOMS: atom_id res chain seq x y z
N MET A 1 -8.53 1.10 17.50
CA MET A 1 -8.67 2.34 16.71
C MET A 1 -9.16 3.47 17.61
N TYR A 2 -8.93 4.75 17.28
CA TYR A 2 -9.56 5.88 17.98
C TYR A 2 -10.56 6.56 17.07
N LEU A 3 -11.84 6.59 17.46
CA LEU A 3 -12.89 7.27 16.70
C LEU A 3 -13.07 8.68 17.23
N HIS A 4 -13.20 9.65 16.33
CA HIS A 4 -13.53 11.02 16.70
C HIS A 4 -15.03 11.20 16.91
N SER A 5 -15.40 11.89 17.97
CA SER A 5 -16.76 12.32 18.30
C SER A 5 -16.75 13.74 18.83
N GLU A 6 -17.94 14.32 19.06
CA GLU A 6 -18.07 15.64 19.67
C GLU A 6 -17.37 15.77 21.04
N SER A 7 -17.21 14.66 21.77
CA SER A 7 -16.55 14.62 23.08
C SER A 7 -15.06 14.28 23.01
N GLY A 8 -14.49 14.15 21.81
CA GLY A 8 -13.07 13.86 21.58
C GLY A 8 -12.85 12.49 20.94
N TYR A 9 -11.69 11.87 21.24
CA TYR A 9 -11.33 10.57 20.70
C TYR A 9 -11.69 9.44 21.66
N VAL A 10 -12.43 8.45 21.16
CA VAL A 10 -12.84 7.26 21.92
C VAL A 10 -12.04 6.06 21.41
N ASN A 11 -11.44 5.30 22.32
CA ASN A 11 -10.81 4.03 21.96
C ASN A 11 -11.89 3.01 21.61
N THR A 12 -11.88 2.55 20.36
CA THR A 12 -12.78 1.51 19.85
C THR A 12 -11.96 0.25 19.57
N PRO A 13 -12.25 -0.87 20.26
CA PRO A 13 -11.61 -2.14 19.99
C PRO A 13 -11.84 -2.62 18.56
N THR A 14 -10.84 -3.29 17.99
CA THR A 14 -10.90 -3.95 16.68
C THR A 14 -10.24 -5.31 16.79
N ASN A 15 -10.59 -6.26 15.92
CA ASN A 15 -9.92 -7.55 15.83
C ASN A 15 -8.61 -7.52 14.98
N LEU A 16 -8.23 -6.36 14.45
CA LEU A 16 -6.98 -6.16 13.70
C LEU A 16 -5.75 -6.54 14.53
N ARG A 17 -4.84 -7.28 13.89
CA ARG A 17 -3.58 -7.76 14.49
C ARG A 17 -2.33 -7.24 13.78
N VAL A 18 -2.48 -6.23 12.93
CA VAL A 18 -1.38 -5.60 12.19
C VAL A 18 -0.28 -5.24 13.19
N THR A 19 0.94 -5.74 12.96
CA THR A 19 2.01 -5.65 13.97
C THR A 19 2.80 -4.35 13.84
N GLU A 20 3.93 -4.28 14.54
CA GLU A 20 4.81 -3.13 14.52
C GLU A 20 5.42 -2.92 13.12
N ARG A 21 5.44 -1.65 12.67
CA ARG A 21 6.02 -1.20 11.39
C ARG A 21 5.23 -1.60 10.14
N ALA A 22 3.93 -1.31 10.15
CA ALA A 22 3.12 -1.33 8.94
C ALA A 22 2.99 0.07 8.31
N ASN A 23 3.09 0.13 6.99
CA ASN A 23 2.49 1.20 6.20
C ASN A 23 1.01 0.85 6.00
N LEU A 24 0.12 1.80 6.23
CA LEU A 24 -1.32 1.59 6.14
C LEU A 24 -1.89 2.49 5.06
N ASP A 25 -2.85 1.95 4.31
CA ASP A 25 -3.70 2.75 3.45
C ASP A 25 -5.15 2.28 3.54
N TRP A 26 -6.09 3.17 3.21
CA TRP A 26 -7.52 2.94 3.37
C TRP A 26 -8.28 3.30 2.11
N ALA A 27 -9.10 2.37 1.62
CA ALA A 27 -9.95 2.56 0.46
C ALA A 27 -11.18 1.66 0.55
N ASP A 28 -12.25 2.03 -0.12
CA ASP A 28 -13.39 1.15 -0.37
C ASP A 28 -13.04 0.29 -1.59
N ILE A 29 -12.58 -0.95 -1.35
CA ILE A 29 -11.97 -1.77 -2.41
C ILE A 29 -13.00 -2.57 -3.21
N ASP A 30 -14.18 -2.78 -2.62
CA ASP A 30 -15.26 -3.58 -3.21
C ASP A 30 -16.53 -2.76 -3.50
N GLY A 31 -16.52 -1.46 -3.19
CA GLY A 31 -17.60 -0.53 -3.51
C GLY A 31 -18.81 -0.66 -2.59
N ASP A 32 -18.67 -1.29 -1.42
CA ASP A 32 -19.78 -1.46 -0.48
C ASP A 32 -20.04 -0.23 0.41
N GLY A 33 -19.21 0.80 0.28
CA GLY A 33 -19.30 2.06 1.02
C GLY A 33 -18.61 2.04 2.38
N LEU A 34 -17.96 0.93 2.75
CA LEU A 34 -17.12 0.82 3.93
C LEU A 34 -15.65 0.92 3.52
N VAL A 35 -14.90 1.79 4.20
CA VAL A 35 -13.45 1.86 3.99
C VAL A 35 -12.76 0.65 4.62
N ASP A 36 -12.02 -0.07 3.78
CA ASP A 36 -11.18 -1.21 4.10
C ASP A 36 -9.76 -0.78 4.42
N LEU A 37 -8.98 -1.70 5.02
CA LEU A 37 -7.60 -1.46 5.40
C LEU A 37 -6.65 -2.30 4.56
N PHE A 38 -5.64 -1.65 4.01
CA PHE A 38 -4.42 -2.28 3.57
C PHE A 38 -3.31 -2.13 4.61
N ALA A 39 -2.63 -3.22 4.95
CA ALA A 39 -1.48 -3.21 5.82
C ALA A 39 -0.24 -3.80 5.12
N ALA A 40 0.68 -2.93 4.74
CA ALA A 40 2.02 -3.30 4.26
C ALA A 40 2.95 -3.48 5.46
N GLU A 41 3.02 -4.70 5.98
CA GLU A 41 3.91 -5.02 7.10
C GLU A 41 5.31 -5.37 6.59
N HIS A 42 6.37 -5.02 7.33
CA HIS A 42 7.71 -5.49 7.00
C HIS A 42 8.02 -6.77 7.78
N SER A 43 8.06 -7.91 7.09
CA SER A 43 8.17 -9.21 7.75
C SER A 43 9.54 -9.46 8.38
N PHE A 44 10.64 -8.87 7.91
CA PHE A 44 12.02 -9.17 8.37
C PHE A 44 12.34 -10.68 8.54
N GLY A 45 11.60 -11.58 7.87
CA GLY A 45 11.72 -13.03 8.04
C GLY A 45 10.96 -13.64 9.24
N GLU A 46 10.10 -12.88 9.91
CA GLU A 46 9.27 -13.34 11.03
C GLU A 46 8.05 -14.15 10.53
N PRO A 47 7.66 -15.23 11.22
CA PRO A 47 6.55 -16.11 10.82
C PRO A 47 5.16 -15.54 11.15
N TRP A 48 5.08 -14.42 11.85
CA TRP A 48 3.82 -13.81 12.33
C TRP A 48 3.37 -12.63 11.48
N TYR A 49 3.57 -12.73 10.17
CA TYR A 49 3.23 -11.68 9.23
C TYR A 49 1.72 -11.44 9.15
N HIS A 50 1.29 -10.22 9.49
CA HIS A 50 -0.11 -9.80 9.38
C HIS A 50 -0.31 -8.73 8.31
N GLY A 51 0.61 -8.59 7.35
CA GLY A 51 0.34 -7.78 6.18
C GLY A 51 -0.75 -8.40 5.29
N GLY A 52 -1.44 -7.55 4.54
CA GLY A 52 -2.51 -7.92 3.63
C GLY A 52 -3.69 -6.94 3.66
N VAL A 53 -4.79 -7.36 3.04
CA VAL A 53 -6.03 -6.59 2.96
C VAL A 53 -7.02 -7.08 4.02
N TYR A 54 -7.69 -6.11 4.63
CA TYR A 54 -8.64 -6.30 5.70
C TYR A 54 -9.95 -5.61 5.32
N LYS A 55 -10.95 -6.41 4.92
CA LYS A 55 -12.30 -5.92 4.64
C LYS A 55 -12.97 -5.45 5.92
N ASN A 56 -13.57 -4.27 5.92
CA ASN A 56 -14.33 -3.74 7.03
C ASN A 56 -15.75 -4.33 7.04
N ASN A 57 -16.15 -4.94 8.15
CA ASN A 57 -17.47 -5.55 8.26
C ASN A 57 -18.56 -4.57 8.76
N GLY A 58 -18.21 -3.30 9.02
CA GLY A 58 -19.12 -2.25 9.48
C GLY A 58 -19.49 -2.31 10.97
N ASP A 59 -19.00 -3.31 11.70
CA ASP A 59 -19.28 -3.55 13.13
C ASP A 59 -18.05 -3.31 14.03
N GLY A 60 -17.00 -2.71 13.46
CA GLY A 60 -15.70 -2.53 14.13
C GLY A 60 -14.75 -3.72 14.00
N ASN A 61 -15.19 -4.80 13.35
CA ASN A 61 -14.34 -5.94 13.00
C ASN A 61 -13.94 -5.91 11.52
N PHE A 62 -12.82 -6.56 11.24
CA PHE A 62 -12.24 -6.71 9.93
C PHE A 62 -12.06 -8.18 9.57
N THR A 63 -12.27 -8.52 8.30
CA THR A 63 -12.01 -9.84 7.74
C THR A 63 -10.74 -9.76 6.89
N LYS A 64 -9.69 -10.51 7.26
CA LYS A 64 -8.49 -10.59 6.42
C LYS A 64 -8.83 -11.35 5.14
N LEU A 65 -8.59 -10.74 3.99
CA LEU A 65 -8.77 -11.38 2.70
C LEU A 65 -7.54 -12.25 2.37
N ASP A 66 -7.78 -13.41 1.78
CA ASP A 66 -6.74 -14.37 1.38
C ASP A 66 -6.20 -14.02 -0.01
N TRP A 67 -5.53 -12.87 -0.10
CA TRP A 67 -4.93 -12.37 -1.34
C TRP A 67 -3.40 -12.40 -1.24
N PRO A 68 -2.75 -13.42 -1.84
CA PRO A 68 -1.31 -13.66 -1.66
C PRO A 68 -0.43 -12.59 -2.32
N LEU A 69 -1.00 -11.78 -3.22
CA LEU A 69 -0.30 -10.74 -3.99
C LEU A 69 0.35 -9.68 -3.10
N PHE A 70 -0.19 -9.48 -1.90
CA PHE A 70 0.21 -8.39 -1.00
C PHE A 70 1.21 -8.82 0.07
N GLU A 71 1.49 -10.12 0.20
CA GLU A 71 2.21 -10.71 1.34
C GLU A 71 3.69 -10.33 1.47
N LYS A 72 4.24 -9.60 0.50
CA LYS A 72 5.65 -9.18 0.48
C LYS A 72 5.83 -7.69 0.25
N THR A 73 4.78 -6.91 0.46
CA THR A 73 4.81 -5.45 0.29
C THR A 73 5.15 -4.77 1.61
N ASN A 74 5.96 -3.72 1.54
CA ASN A 74 6.45 -2.94 2.69
C ASN A 74 5.92 -1.52 2.69
N ALA A 75 5.39 -1.07 1.56
CA ALA A 75 4.54 0.08 1.44
C ALA A 75 3.58 -0.17 0.26
N GLY A 76 2.40 0.42 0.35
CA GLY A 76 1.56 0.60 -0.82
C GLY A 76 0.53 1.68 -0.64
N ALA A 77 -0.25 1.90 -1.68
CA ALA A 77 -1.36 2.83 -1.68
C ALA A 77 -2.37 2.43 -2.75
N PHE A 78 -3.60 2.88 -2.57
CA PHE A 78 -4.68 2.71 -3.51
C PHE A 78 -4.87 3.94 -4.39
N ALA A 79 -5.19 3.70 -5.65
CA ALA A 79 -5.71 4.69 -6.59
C ALA A 79 -6.38 3.97 -7.75
N ASP A 80 -7.23 4.64 -8.49
CA ASP A 80 -7.76 4.12 -9.76
C ASP A 80 -6.72 4.41 -10.87
N PHE A 81 -5.75 3.51 -11.06
CA PHE A 81 -4.61 3.73 -11.97
C PHE A 81 -4.99 3.57 -13.43
N ASN A 82 -6.02 2.77 -13.74
CA ASN A 82 -6.48 2.53 -15.10
C ASN A 82 -7.77 3.32 -15.47
N MET A 83 -8.34 4.08 -14.53
CA MET A 83 -9.57 4.86 -14.66
C MET A 83 -10.82 4.02 -14.98
N ASP A 84 -10.91 2.81 -14.43
CA ASP A 84 -12.08 1.94 -14.62
C ASP A 84 -13.14 2.07 -13.52
N GLY A 85 -12.86 2.87 -12.48
CA GLY A 85 -13.74 3.10 -11.34
C GLY A 85 -13.56 2.12 -10.18
N HIS A 86 -12.59 1.21 -10.25
CA HIS A 86 -12.19 0.34 -9.16
C HIS A 86 -10.87 0.82 -8.53
N MET A 87 -10.74 0.65 -7.22
CA MET A 87 -9.50 1.00 -6.53
C MET A 87 -8.45 -0.07 -6.82
N ASP A 88 -7.45 0.29 -7.60
CA ASP A 88 -6.22 -0.49 -7.81
C ASP A 88 -5.23 -0.26 -6.67
N TYR A 89 -4.17 -1.07 -6.61
CA TYR A 89 -3.16 -0.97 -5.56
C TYR A 89 -1.75 -0.97 -6.14
N VAL A 90 -0.88 -0.08 -5.66
CA VAL A 90 0.56 -0.14 -5.92
C VAL A 90 1.29 -0.63 -4.69
N GLY A 91 2.17 -1.62 -4.86
CA GLY A 91 2.96 -2.21 -3.77
C GLY A 91 4.46 -2.16 -4.05
N ILE A 92 5.25 -1.84 -3.03
CA ILE A 92 6.72 -1.85 -3.07
C ILE A 92 7.24 -2.94 -2.14
N SER A 93 8.09 -3.83 -2.67
CA SER A 93 8.85 -4.80 -1.89
C SER A 93 10.33 -4.42 -1.79
N VAL A 94 10.87 -4.39 -0.57
CA VAL A 94 12.29 -4.08 -0.31
C VAL A 94 13.20 -5.29 -0.50
N ASP A 95 12.64 -6.50 -0.39
CA ASP A 95 13.38 -7.78 -0.39
C ASP A 95 13.36 -8.49 -1.74
N SER A 96 13.39 -7.74 -2.85
CA SER A 96 13.53 -8.22 -4.24
C SER A 96 12.30 -8.86 -4.90
N ALA A 97 11.10 -8.77 -4.32
CA ALA A 97 9.90 -9.15 -5.07
C ALA A 97 9.61 -8.18 -6.23
N GLY A 98 10.07 -6.92 -6.13
CA GLY A 98 9.82 -5.86 -7.10
C GLY A 98 8.75 -4.89 -6.62
N SER A 99 8.49 -3.86 -7.42
CA SER A 99 7.36 -2.94 -7.23
C SER A 99 6.35 -3.14 -8.34
N PHE A 100 5.07 -3.33 -8.00
CA PHE A 100 4.02 -3.61 -8.98
C PHE A 100 2.76 -2.82 -8.69
N VAL A 101 2.00 -2.56 -9.75
CA VAL A 101 0.60 -2.18 -9.65
C VAL A 101 -0.23 -3.46 -9.81
N TYR A 102 -1.31 -3.55 -9.06
CA TYR A 102 -2.29 -4.63 -9.06
C TYR A 102 -3.63 -4.00 -9.41
N ILE A 103 -4.14 -4.34 -10.60
CA ILE A 103 -5.36 -3.79 -11.18
C ILE A 103 -6.56 -4.59 -10.68
N ASN A 104 -7.47 -3.93 -10.00
CA ASN A 104 -8.70 -4.51 -9.49
C ASN A 104 -9.67 -4.77 -10.66
N GLN A 105 -10.12 -6.02 -10.81
CA GLN A 105 -11.01 -6.39 -11.91
C GLN A 105 -12.50 -6.17 -11.59
N GLY A 106 -12.81 -5.69 -10.38
CA GLY A 106 -14.18 -5.45 -9.92
C GLY A 106 -14.96 -6.72 -9.53
N ASP A 107 -14.30 -7.87 -9.49
CA ASP A 107 -14.88 -9.18 -9.16
C ASP A 107 -14.11 -9.91 -8.05
N ASP A 108 -13.54 -9.15 -7.10
CA ASP A 108 -12.67 -9.61 -6.02
C ASP A 108 -11.35 -10.25 -6.51
N THR A 109 -10.97 -10.00 -7.77
CA THR A 109 -9.69 -10.41 -8.34
C THR A 109 -8.81 -9.22 -8.73
N PHE A 110 -7.49 -9.46 -8.70
CA PHE A 110 -6.48 -8.47 -9.06
C PHE A 110 -5.52 -9.03 -10.11
N GLU A 111 -5.21 -8.24 -11.13
CA GLU A 111 -4.18 -8.53 -12.11
C GLU A 111 -2.90 -7.74 -11.80
N GLN A 112 -1.78 -8.43 -11.63
CA GLN A 112 -0.48 -7.77 -11.46
C GLN A 112 0.04 -7.26 -12.81
N THR A 113 0.45 -5.99 -12.88
CA THR A 113 1.08 -5.41 -14.06
C THR A 113 2.41 -6.08 -14.39
N ASN A 114 2.76 -6.13 -15.68
CA ASN A 114 4.05 -6.65 -16.13
C ASN A 114 5.21 -5.67 -15.85
N GLY A 115 6.26 -6.17 -15.19
CA GLY A 115 7.50 -5.43 -14.95
C GLY A 115 7.48 -4.59 -13.67
N ASP A 116 8.67 -4.22 -13.20
CA ASP A 116 8.82 -3.36 -12.01
C ASP A 116 8.50 -1.91 -12.38
N VAL A 117 7.46 -1.34 -11.78
CA VAL A 117 7.00 0.03 -12.10
C VAL A 117 8.00 1.10 -11.67
N PHE A 118 8.90 0.81 -10.73
CA PHE A 118 9.93 1.75 -10.30
C PHE A 118 11.34 1.34 -10.76
N GLY A 119 11.47 0.31 -11.59
CA GLY A 119 12.74 -0.16 -12.14
C GLY A 119 13.68 -0.79 -11.08
N GLU A 120 15.00 -0.73 -11.28
CA GLU A 120 15.98 -1.40 -10.40
C GLU A 120 16.23 -0.69 -9.04
N TYR A 121 15.39 0.29 -8.66
CA TYR A 121 15.60 1.01 -7.41
C TYR A 121 15.39 0.09 -6.21
N LYS A 122 16.38 0.09 -5.31
CA LYS A 122 16.30 -0.66 -4.05
C LYS A 122 15.92 0.29 -2.92
N PHE A 123 14.66 0.20 -2.52
CA PHE A 123 14.11 0.91 -1.38
C PHE A 123 14.45 0.18 -0.08
N GLY A 124 14.71 0.95 0.99
CA GLY A 124 14.99 0.41 2.31
C GLY A 124 13.75 0.41 3.20
N ILE A 125 13.15 1.58 3.42
CA ILE A 125 11.86 1.73 4.10
C ILE A 125 11.06 2.74 3.27
N PRO A 126 10.26 2.29 2.29
CA PRO A 126 9.47 3.18 1.47
C PRO A 126 8.26 3.71 2.24
N TYR A 127 7.89 4.95 1.94
CA TYR A 127 6.56 5.50 2.13
C TYR A 127 6.13 6.04 0.77
N LEU A 128 4.87 5.85 0.41
CA LEU A 128 4.31 6.45 -0.78
C LEU A 128 2.99 7.14 -0.49
N GLU A 129 2.66 8.07 -1.38
CA GLU A 129 1.40 8.77 -1.47
C GLU A 129 1.02 8.82 -2.94
N VAL A 130 -0.28 8.73 -3.23
CA VAL A 130 -0.80 8.90 -4.59
C VAL A 130 -1.60 10.19 -4.65
N ILE A 131 -1.29 11.02 -5.64
CA ILE A 131 -1.86 12.36 -5.80
C ILE A 131 -2.07 12.66 -7.28
N GLU A 132 -2.91 13.63 -7.59
CA GLU A 132 -3.01 14.19 -8.94
C GLU A 132 -2.18 15.49 -8.93
N TYR A 133 -0.91 15.42 -9.36
CA TYR A 133 0.04 16.51 -9.18
C TYR A 133 0.06 17.46 -10.39
N ASN A 134 -0.09 16.92 -11.60
CA ASN A 134 0.09 17.66 -12.84
C ASN A 134 -1.23 18.09 -13.54
N ASN A 135 -2.41 17.73 -13.02
CA ASN A 135 -3.72 18.01 -13.61
C ASN A 135 -3.96 17.36 -14.99
N ASP A 136 -3.39 16.17 -15.24
CA ASP A 136 -3.68 15.35 -16.42
C ASP A 136 -4.81 14.31 -16.19
N GLY A 137 -5.25 14.16 -14.95
CA GLY A 137 -6.33 13.25 -14.56
C GLY A 137 -5.88 11.82 -14.27
N LEU A 138 -4.57 11.54 -14.29
CA LEU A 138 -3.99 10.25 -13.93
C LEU A 138 -3.35 10.31 -12.52
N PRO A 139 -3.37 9.22 -11.74
CA PRO A 139 -2.70 9.21 -10.45
C PRO A 139 -1.17 9.23 -10.58
N ASP A 140 -0.53 10.21 -9.95
CA ASP A 140 0.92 10.32 -9.78
C ASP A 140 1.37 9.70 -8.44
N ILE A 141 2.52 9.03 -8.45
CA ILE A 141 3.07 8.39 -7.24
C ILE A 141 4.27 9.19 -6.71
N PHE A 142 4.19 9.61 -5.44
CA PHE A 142 5.29 10.21 -4.72
C PHE A 142 5.88 9.20 -3.72
N ILE A 143 7.18 8.91 -3.84
CA ILE A 143 7.86 7.95 -2.96
C ILE A 143 8.95 8.66 -2.16
N THR A 144 9.00 8.39 -0.86
CA THR A 144 10.15 8.69 -0.01
C THR A 144 10.75 7.41 0.52
N SER A 145 12.06 7.30 0.48
CA SER A 145 12.75 6.15 1.05
C SER A 145 14.21 6.44 1.32
N ASN A 146 14.79 5.67 2.25
CA ASN A 146 16.22 5.43 2.24
C ASN A 146 16.51 4.48 1.08
N CYS A 147 17.25 4.92 0.07
CA CYS A 147 17.50 4.14 -1.14
C CYS A 147 19.00 3.89 -1.34
N ASP A 148 19.33 2.74 -1.93
CA ASP A 148 20.60 2.57 -2.61
C ASP A 148 20.42 3.08 -4.05
N ASN A 149 20.93 4.26 -4.37
CA ASN A 149 20.90 4.76 -5.74
C ASN A 149 22.04 4.11 -6.57
N PRO A 150 21.74 3.24 -7.56
CA PRO A 150 22.76 2.58 -8.37
C PRO A 150 23.63 3.57 -9.17
N GLN A 151 23.11 4.77 -9.48
CA GLN A 151 23.87 5.82 -10.17
C GLN A 151 24.93 6.48 -9.28
N THR A 152 24.73 6.51 -7.95
CA THR A 152 25.65 7.22 -7.05
C THR A 152 26.61 6.30 -6.29
N LYS A 153 26.46 4.96 -6.41
CA LYS A 153 27.24 3.94 -5.66
C LYS A 153 27.29 4.17 -4.14
N ARG A 154 26.40 4.99 -3.56
CA ARG A 154 26.34 5.24 -2.12
C ARG A 154 25.29 4.32 -1.50
N ARG A 155 25.76 3.24 -0.89
CA ARG A 155 24.91 2.37 -0.08
C ARG A 155 24.43 3.08 1.19
N GLY A 156 23.12 3.06 1.45
CA GLY A 156 22.49 3.37 2.73
C GLY A 156 22.59 4.82 3.22
N LYS A 157 22.77 5.80 2.33
CA LYS A 157 22.93 7.22 2.73
C LYS A 157 22.17 8.24 1.87
N GLY A 158 21.37 7.81 0.91
CA GLY A 158 20.55 8.71 0.07
C GLY A 158 19.09 8.69 0.50
N ASN A 159 18.52 9.87 0.77
CA ASN A 159 17.06 10.02 0.75
C ASN A 159 16.66 10.20 -0.71
N CYS A 160 15.99 9.20 -1.29
CA CYS A 160 15.39 9.36 -2.62
C CYS A 160 13.99 9.97 -2.48
N ARG A 161 13.71 10.94 -3.35
CA ARG A 161 12.35 11.30 -3.74
C ARG A 161 12.20 10.84 -5.18
N TYR A 162 11.28 9.91 -5.42
CA TYR A 162 11.01 9.39 -6.76
C TYR A 162 9.59 9.81 -7.17
N PHE A 163 9.48 10.25 -8.41
CA PHE A 163 8.21 10.57 -9.07
C PHE A 163 8.09 9.60 -10.24
N HIS A 164 7.02 8.81 -10.26
CA HIS A 164 6.65 8.00 -11.42
C HIS A 164 5.40 8.59 -12.05
N GLN A 165 5.45 8.75 -13.37
CA GLN A 165 4.31 9.07 -14.23
C GLN A 165 4.12 7.86 -15.13
N GLN A 166 2.88 7.35 -15.24
CA GLN A 166 2.54 6.41 -16.30
C GLN A 166 2.27 7.15 -17.60
#